data_AF-A0AA35M0F4-F1
#
_entry.id   AF-A0AA35M0F4-F1
#
_cell.length_a   1.000
_cell.length_b   1.000
_cell.length_c   1.000
_cell.angle_alpha   90.00
_cell.angle_beta   90.00
_cell.angle_gamma   90.00
#
_symmetry.space_group_name_H-M   'P 1'
#
loop_
_entity.id
_entity.type
_entity.pdbx_description
1 polymer ?
#
loop_
_entity_poly.entity_id
_entity_poly.type
_entity_poly.pdbx_seq_one_letter_code
_entity_poly.pdbx_strand_id
1 'polypeptide(L)'
;MASLKTIFKLSNKGTCFENITINPRDGTLLVTRADCPEVWRVDPVTGEGSCLVTIPGVASVTGIYRLSDHTFALGAGNFDPATGSEAGSRSIWILDLFPNNEQPGLRKAAAIPPIGFLNGIAMWNANTVLATDCANGKVYSVDISKKHTFEIALEDETMTVPAGAPLTIGINGIKVHRTPSQTFVYYTTTMRMSVYRVPVSDELKAIGPVETLHSGSIVDDFIVL
;
A
#
# COMPACT_ATOMS: atom_id res chain seq x y z
N MET A 1 -16.38 20.78 16.03
CA MET A 1 -15.80 20.79 14.67
C MET A 1 -14.36 20.33 14.78
N ALA A 2 -13.92 19.38 13.95
CA ALA A 2 -12.50 19.06 13.86
C ALA A 2 -11.76 20.21 13.18
N SER A 3 -10.63 20.65 13.73
CA SER A 3 -9.76 21.66 13.11
C SER A 3 -8.74 21.00 12.20
N LEU A 4 -8.63 21.46 10.95
CA LEU A 4 -7.59 21.02 10.02
C LEU A 4 -6.26 21.74 10.32
N LYS A 5 -5.16 20.99 10.41
CA LYS A 5 -3.80 21.53 10.59
C LYS A 5 -2.84 20.86 9.61
N THR A 6 -2.04 21.66 8.91
CA THR A 6 -0.89 21.14 8.17
C THR A 6 0.19 20.73 9.16
N ILE A 7 0.59 19.46 9.12
CA ILE A 7 1.68 18.92 9.93
C ILE A 7 3.04 19.17 9.25
N PHE A 8 3.16 18.79 7.98
CA PHE A 8 4.38 18.88 7.22
C PHE A 8 4.07 19.15 5.74
N LYS A 9 4.98 19.83 5.04
CA LYS A 9 4.94 20.01 3.59
C LYS A 9 6.35 20.19 3.05
N LEU A 10 6.61 19.68 1.85
CA LEU A 10 7.83 19.98 1.11
C LEU A 10 7.73 21.38 0.48
N SER A 11 8.87 22.04 0.34
CA SER A 11 8.96 23.36 -0.32
C SER A 11 8.97 23.24 -1.86
N ASN A 12 9.41 22.09 -2.39
CA ASN A 12 9.47 21.82 -3.82
C ASN A 12 8.07 21.62 -4.40
N LYS A 13 7.90 22.01 -5.67
CA LYS A 13 6.67 21.72 -6.45
C LYS A 13 6.75 20.33 -7.07
N GLY A 14 5.59 19.75 -7.36
CA GLY A 14 5.48 18.46 -8.05
C GLY A 14 5.71 17.24 -7.15
N THR A 15 5.65 17.41 -5.83
CA THR A 15 5.84 16.32 -4.86
C THR A 15 4.53 15.61 -4.58
N CYS A 16 4.56 14.28 -4.42
CA CYS A 16 3.40 13.47 -4.10
C CYS A 16 3.74 12.51 -2.95
N PHE A 17 3.34 12.88 -1.72
CA PHE A 17 3.23 11.89 -0.65
C PHE A 17 2.04 11.00 -0.95
N GLU A 18 2.27 9.70 -0.88
CA GLU A 18 1.26 8.74 -1.27
C GLU A 18 0.61 8.08 -0.05
N ASN A 19 1.34 7.20 0.61
CA ASN A 19 0.81 6.40 1.69
C ASN A 19 1.45 6.77 3.03
N ILE A 20 0.80 6.42 4.13
CA ILE A 20 1.20 6.81 5.47
C ILE A 20 0.96 5.68 6.48
N THR A 21 1.90 5.53 7.41
CA THR A 21 1.70 4.73 8.61
C THR A 21 2.35 5.38 9.83
N ILE A 22 1.91 5.00 11.02
CA ILE A 22 2.53 5.45 12.27
C ILE A 22 3.66 4.49 12.63
N ASN A 23 4.83 5.04 12.94
CA ASN A 23 5.89 4.32 13.61
C ASN A 23 5.50 4.12 15.10
N PRO A 24 5.22 2.89 15.54
CA PRO A 24 4.71 2.64 16.89
C PRO A 24 5.72 2.95 18.00
N ARG A 25 7.02 3.07 17.67
CA ARG A 25 8.08 3.30 18.66
C ARG A 25 8.13 4.73 19.16
N ASP A 26 7.96 5.70 18.28
CA ASP A 26 8.18 7.12 18.58
C ASP A 26 7.00 8.00 18.16
N GLY A 27 5.95 7.43 17.56
CA GLY A 27 4.77 8.17 17.10
C GLY A 27 4.99 9.01 15.86
N THR A 28 6.19 8.95 15.26
CA THR A 28 6.45 9.62 13.99
C THR A 28 5.66 8.96 12.86
N LEU A 29 5.39 9.73 11.81
CA LEU A 29 4.73 9.26 10.60
C LEU A 29 5.81 8.79 9.63
N LEU A 30 5.61 7.61 9.04
CA LEU A 30 6.37 7.15 7.88
C LEU A 30 5.49 7.37 6.65
N VAL A 31 5.97 8.17 5.71
CA VAL A 31 5.25 8.53 4.49
C VAL A 31 6.07 8.16 3.26
N THR A 32 5.41 7.59 2.27
CA THR A 32 6.03 7.19 0.99
C THR A 32 5.85 8.26 -0.05
N ARG A 33 6.73 8.29 -1.06
CA ARG A 33 6.63 9.22 -2.18
C ARG A 33 6.36 8.50 -3.50
N ALA A 34 5.24 8.83 -4.14
CA ALA A 34 4.93 8.29 -5.45
C ALA A 34 5.79 8.90 -6.57
N ASP A 35 6.40 10.06 -6.32
CA ASP A 35 7.14 10.82 -7.33
C ASP A 35 8.67 10.70 -7.23
N CYS A 36 9.19 10.02 -6.21
CA CYS A 36 10.60 9.65 -6.08
C CYS A 36 10.76 8.40 -5.20
N PRO A 37 11.91 7.70 -5.21
CA PRO A 37 12.05 6.45 -4.48
C PRO A 37 12.37 6.65 -2.99
N GLU A 38 11.67 7.56 -2.31
CA GLU A 38 11.95 7.95 -0.92
C GLU A 38 10.85 7.54 0.05
N VAL A 39 11.26 7.15 1.27
CA VAL A 39 10.41 7.09 2.45
C VAL A 39 10.87 8.17 3.41
N TRP A 40 9.94 8.99 3.89
CA TRP A 40 10.20 10.08 4.81
C TRP A 40 9.70 9.75 6.20
N ARG A 41 10.42 10.26 7.20
CA ARG A 41 9.95 10.34 8.58
C ARG A 41 9.47 11.76 8.85
N VAL A 42 8.27 11.91 9.41
CA VAL A 42 7.68 13.19 9.79
C VAL A 42 7.29 13.15 11.26
N ASP A 43 7.73 14.12 12.04
CA ASP A 43 7.32 14.31 13.42
C ASP A 43 6.01 15.13 13.45
N PRO A 44 4.89 14.55 13.90
CA PRO A 44 3.61 15.26 13.91
C PRO A 44 3.50 16.36 14.98
N VAL A 45 4.40 16.36 15.97
CA VAL A 45 4.45 17.33 17.07
C VAL A 45 5.24 18.56 16.63
N THR A 46 6.45 18.38 16.11
CA THR A 46 7.32 19.50 15.69
C THR A 46 7.00 20.00 14.28
N GLY A 47 6.43 19.14 13.43
CA GLY A 47 6.22 19.42 12.02
C GLY A 47 7.51 19.34 11.19
N GLU A 48 8.56 18.72 11.73
CA GLU A 48 9.80 18.44 11.02
C GLU A 48 9.71 17.14 10.22
N GLY A 49 10.42 17.07 9.10
CA GLY A 49 10.47 15.86 8.28
C GLY A 49 11.77 15.74 7.52
N SER A 50 12.22 14.51 7.34
CA SER A 50 13.45 14.17 6.63
C SER A 50 13.31 12.87 5.86
N CYS A 51 14.07 12.75 4.77
CA CYS A 51 14.20 11.49 4.05
C CYS A 51 14.87 10.46 4.97
N LEU A 52 14.20 9.33 5.19
CA LEU A 52 14.66 8.24 6.05
C LEU A 52 15.49 7.24 5.24
N VAL A 53 14.99 6.84 4.07
CA VAL A 53 15.66 5.93 3.14
C VAL A 53 15.31 6.25 1.69
N THR A 54 16.24 5.94 0.80
CA THR A 54 16.01 5.91 -0.65
C THR A 54 16.11 4.47 -1.14
N ILE A 55 15.07 3.99 -1.84
CA ILE A 55 15.03 2.62 -2.35
C ILE A 55 15.81 2.55 -3.67
N PRO A 56 16.84 1.68 -3.79
CA PRO A 56 17.64 1.63 -5.00
C PRO A 56 16.91 0.89 -6.14
N GLY A 57 17.15 1.35 -7.37
CA GLY A 57 16.68 0.69 -8.59
C GLY A 57 15.16 0.78 -8.83
N VAL A 58 14.49 1.72 -8.16
CA VAL A 58 13.09 2.09 -8.39
C VAL A 58 12.96 3.62 -8.51
N ALA A 59 11.84 4.10 -9.04
CA ALA A 59 11.56 5.54 -9.17
C ALA A 59 10.44 6.03 -8.22
N SER A 60 9.69 5.12 -7.62
CA SER A 60 8.48 5.44 -6.84
C SER A 60 8.31 4.45 -5.68
N VAL A 61 7.78 4.96 -4.56
CA VAL A 61 7.32 4.17 -3.42
C VAL A 61 5.83 4.45 -3.19
N THR A 62 5.01 3.41 -3.16
CA THR A 62 3.55 3.50 -3.05
C THR A 62 3.09 3.05 -1.66
N GLY A 63 2.49 1.86 -1.54
CA GLY A 63 1.93 1.38 -0.28
C GLY A 63 2.97 1.24 0.84
N ILE A 64 2.53 1.47 2.07
CA ILE A 64 3.29 1.15 3.28
C ILE A 64 2.39 0.44 4.28
N TYR A 65 2.89 -0.64 4.88
CA TYR A 65 2.18 -1.33 5.95
C TYR A 65 3.12 -1.80 7.06
N ARG A 66 2.67 -1.64 8.30
CA ARG A 66 3.41 -2.09 9.49
C ARG A 66 3.31 -3.60 9.63
N LEU A 67 4.46 -4.28 9.67
CA LEU A 67 4.54 -5.74 9.89
C LEU A 67 4.79 -6.08 11.36
N SER A 68 5.59 -5.26 12.04
CA SER A 68 5.92 -5.41 13.47
C SER A 68 6.19 -4.04 14.09
N ASP A 69 6.78 -3.98 15.28
CA ASP A 69 7.17 -2.71 15.90
C ASP A 69 8.31 -2.01 15.15
N HIS A 70 9.04 -2.74 14.31
CA HIS A 70 10.28 -2.23 13.68
C HIS A 70 10.33 -2.48 12.17
N THR A 71 9.49 -3.37 11.65
CA THR A 71 9.52 -3.73 10.23
C THR A 71 8.26 -3.29 9.49
N PHE A 72 8.47 -2.82 8.26
CA PHE A 72 7.43 -2.29 7.38
C PHE A 72 7.58 -2.88 5.98
N ALA A 73 6.46 -3.23 5.37
CA ALA A 73 6.39 -3.56 3.94
C ALA A 73 6.18 -2.28 3.14
N LEU A 74 6.89 -2.18 2.02
CA LEU A 74 6.84 -1.05 1.09
C LEU A 74 6.55 -1.57 -0.32
N GLY A 75 5.62 -0.91 -1.01
CA GLY A 75 5.37 -1.09 -2.42
C GLY A 75 6.29 -0.18 -3.21
N ALA A 76 6.95 -0.70 -4.23
CA ALA A 76 7.83 0.10 -5.06
C ALA A 76 7.81 -0.34 -6.52
N GLY A 77 8.15 0.59 -7.41
CA GLY A 77 8.29 0.34 -8.83
C GLY A 77 8.66 1.59 -9.60
N ASN A 78 8.69 1.47 -10.92
CA ASN A 78 8.97 2.59 -11.81
C ASN A 78 7.67 3.13 -12.41
N PHE A 79 7.45 4.41 -12.18
CA PHE A 79 6.34 5.15 -12.77
C PHE A 79 6.90 6.47 -13.30
N ASP A 80 6.58 6.78 -14.54
CA ASP A 80 6.91 8.04 -15.18
C ASP A 80 5.59 8.68 -15.65
N PRO A 81 5.31 9.94 -15.32
CA PRO A 81 4.04 10.57 -15.70
C PRO A 81 3.78 10.65 -17.22
N ALA A 82 4.82 10.60 -18.06
CA ALA A 82 4.68 10.69 -19.51
C ALA A 82 4.51 9.31 -20.18
N THR A 83 5.13 8.27 -19.63
CA THR A 83 5.15 6.92 -20.21
C THR A 83 4.36 5.89 -19.40
N GLY A 84 3.92 6.25 -18.19
CA GLY A 84 3.12 5.43 -17.30
C GLY A 84 3.95 4.46 -16.46
N SER A 85 3.32 3.34 -16.10
CA SER A 85 3.94 2.26 -15.35
C SER A 85 4.92 1.46 -16.19
N GLU A 86 6.17 1.29 -15.72
CA GLU A 86 7.12 0.38 -16.34
C GLU A 86 6.78 -1.08 -15.97
N ALA A 87 6.43 -1.88 -16.98
CA ALA A 87 6.12 -3.29 -16.81
C ALA A 87 7.27 -4.06 -16.15
N GLY A 88 6.95 -4.97 -15.23
CA GLY A 88 7.95 -5.83 -14.59
C GLY A 88 8.73 -5.19 -13.42
N SER A 89 8.58 -3.88 -13.19
CA SER A 89 9.35 -3.16 -12.16
C SER A 89 8.79 -3.29 -10.73
N ARG A 90 7.58 -3.84 -10.57
CA ARG A 90 6.88 -3.88 -9.28
C ARG A 90 7.54 -4.83 -8.29
N SER A 91 7.66 -4.37 -7.05
CA SER A 91 8.32 -5.12 -5.99
C SER A 91 7.80 -4.75 -4.61
N ILE A 92 7.93 -5.70 -3.67
CA ILE A 92 7.76 -5.46 -2.24
C ILE A 92 9.14 -5.37 -1.61
N TRP A 93 9.33 -4.36 -0.76
CA TRP A 93 10.53 -4.14 0.03
C TRP A 93 10.21 -4.22 1.52
N ILE A 94 11.22 -4.58 2.31
CA ILE A 94 11.14 -4.57 3.77
C ILE A 94 12.10 -3.51 4.28
N LEU A 95 11.54 -2.56 5.02
CA LEU A 95 12.25 -1.57 5.81
C LEU A 95 12.31 -2.07 7.27
N ASP A 96 13.51 -2.14 7.83
CA ASP A 96 13.78 -2.53 9.20
C ASP A 96 14.43 -1.37 9.98
N LEU A 97 13.72 -0.89 10.98
CA LEU A 97 14.11 0.21 11.86
C LEU A 97 14.53 -0.31 13.25
N PHE A 98 15.04 -1.55 13.35
CA PHE A 98 15.52 -2.11 14.61
C PHE A 98 16.48 -1.15 15.34
N PRO A 99 16.33 -0.89 16.66
CA PRO A 99 17.07 0.18 17.34
C PRO A 99 18.59 0.02 17.31
N ASN A 100 19.07 -1.22 17.25
CA ASN A 100 20.50 -1.53 17.28
C ASN A 100 21.17 -1.38 15.91
N ASN A 101 20.42 -1.06 14.86
CA ASN A 101 20.99 -0.81 13.55
C ASN A 101 21.49 0.64 13.47
N GLU A 102 22.74 0.84 13.07
CA GLU A 102 23.27 2.20 12.81
C GLU A 102 22.55 2.90 11.66
N GLN A 103 21.96 2.13 10.74
CA GLN A 103 21.21 2.61 9.58
C GLN A 103 19.96 1.76 9.38
N PRO A 104 18.87 2.31 8.82
CA PRO A 104 17.70 1.52 8.43
C PRO A 104 18.09 0.35 7.52
N GLY A 105 17.69 -0.86 7.90
CA GLY A 105 17.83 -2.05 7.06
C GLY A 105 16.84 -1.99 5.90
N LEU A 106 17.30 -2.24 4.68
CA LEU A 106 16.44 -2.24 3.51
C LEU A 106 16.76 -3.46 2.63
N ARG A 107 15.74 -4.26 2.29
CA ARG A 107 15.89 -5.34 1.32
C ARG A 107 14.67 -5.48 0.41
N LYS A 108 14.91 -5.91 -0.82
CA LYS A 108 13.84 -6.39 -1.70
C LYS A 108 13.33 -7.74 -1.18
N ALA A 109 12.03 -7.84 -0.90
CA ALA A 109 11.39 -9.07 -0.47
C ALA A 109 10.78 -9.87 -1.60
N ALA A 110 10.25 -9.24 -2.64
CA ALA A 110 9.77 -9.95 -3.81
C ALA A 110 9.76 -9.02 -5.02
N ALA A 111 10.07 -9.55 -6.20
CA ALA A 111 9.68 -8.93 -7.46
C ALA A 111 8.34 -9.55 -7.86
N ILE A 112 7.41 -8.72 -8.35
CA ILE A 112 6.07 -9.16 -8.75
C ILE A 112 5.77 -8.63 -10.16
N PRO A 113 6.48 -9.13 -11.20
CA PRO A 113 6.41 -8.55 -12.54
C PRO A 113 5.01 -8.38 -13.14
N PRO A 114 4.03 -9.28 -12.87
CA PRO A 114 2.69 -9.15 -13.43
C PRO A 114 1.87 -7.96 -12.93
N ILE A 115 2.22 -7.35 -11.77
CA ILE A 115 1.43 -6.22 -11.25
C ILE A 115 1.60 -5.02 -12.18
N GLY A 116 0.49 -4.48 -12.69
CA GLY A 116 0.49 -3.32 -13.56
C GLY A 116 0.67 -2.01 -12.79
N PHE A 117 -0.01 -1.85 -11.65
CA PHE A 117 0.20 -0.71 -10.76
C PHE A 117 0.00 -1.13 -9.30
N LEU A 118 1.09 -1.17 -8.53
CA LEU A 118 1.07 -1.56 -7.12
C LEU A 118 0.76 -0.35 -6.25
N ASN A 119 -0.30 -0.40 -5.44
CA ASN A 119 -0.59 0.65 -4.47
C ASN A 119 -0.75 0.10 -3.05
N GLY A 120 -1.97 -0.24 -2.63
CA GLY A 120 -2.28 -0.70 -1.29
C GLY A 120 -1.54 -1.97 -0.87
N ILE A 121 -1.09 -1.98 0.39
CA ILE A 121 -0.49 -3.13 1.06
C ILE A 121 -1.23 -3.41 2.37
N ALA A 122 -1.45 -4.69 2.67
CA ALA A 122 -1.90 -5.14 3.99
C ALA A 122 -1.17 -6.41 4.42
N MET A 123 -1.00 -6.61 5.72
CA MET A 123 -0.46 -7.87 6.24
C MET A 123 -1.55 -8.95 6.27
N TRP A 124 -1.27 -10.09 5.61
CA TRP A 124 -2.08 -11.29 5.80
C TRP A 124 -1.59 -12.06 7.02
N ASN A 125 -0.31 -12.41 7.08
CA ASN A 125 0.31 -13.05 8.25
C ASN A 125 1.79 -12.66 8.33
N ALA A 126 2.54 -13.24 9.27
CA ALA A 126 3.94 -12.90 9.51
C ALA A 126 4.85 -13.04 8.28
N ASN A 127 4.49 -13.88 7.31
CA ASN A 127 5.28 -14.16 6.11
C ASN A 127 4.61 -13.71 4.82
N THR A 128 3.38 -13.20 4.88
CA THR A 128 2.57 -12.92 3.69
C THR A 128 1.95 -11.54 3.78
N VAL A 129 2.14 -10.74 2.73
CA VAL A 129 1.42 -9.49 2.52
C VAL A 129 0.47 -9.62 1.35
N LEU A 130 -0.56 -8.77 1.33
CA LEU A 130 -1.43 -8.54 0.20
C LEU A 130 -0.95 -7.29 -0.52
N ALA A 131 -0.94 -7.33 -1.85
CA ALA A 131 -0.63 -6.18 -2.70
C ALA A 131 -1.73 -6.01 -3.75
N THR A 132 -2.24 -4.79 -3.90
CA THR A 132 -3.25 -4.49 -4.92
C THR A 132 -2.61 -4.20 -6.27
N ASP A 133 -3.21 -4.74 -7.33
CA ASP A 133 -2.92 -4.38 -8.70
C ASP A 133 -4.03 -3.48 -9.25
N CYS A 134 -3.80 -2.18 -9.14
CA CYS A 134 -4.76 -1.16 -9.54
C CYS A 134 -5.07 -1.19 -11.03
N ALA A 135 -4.10 -1.58 -11.86
CA ALA A 135 -4.30 -1.58 -13.30
C ALA A 135 -5.16 -2.77 -13.76
N ASN A 136 -4.96 -3.93 -13.14
CA ASN A 136 -5.60 -5.18 -13.58
C ASN A 136 -6.73 -5.67 -12.67
N GLY A 137 -6.99 -5.01 -11.55
CA GLY A 137 -8.10 -5.33 -10.66
C GLY A 137 -7.93 -6.63 -9.89
N LYS A 138 -6.76 -6.84 -9.28
CA LYS A 138 -6.42 -8.07 -8.55
C LYS A 138 -5.79 -7.78 -7.20
N VAL A 139 -5.90 -8.74 -6.29
CA VAL A 139 -5.07 -8.80 -5.08
C VAL A 139 -4.10 -9.96 -5.20
N TYR A 140 -2.82 -9.68 -5.01
CA TYR A 140 -1.78 -10.70 -4.93
C TYR A 140 -1.47 -11.02 -3.46
N SER A 141 -1.36 -12.30 -3.12
CA SER A 141 -0.65 -12.72 -1.91
C SER A 141 0.84 -12.86 -2.26
N VAL A 142 1.70 -12.32 -1.39
CA VAL A 142 3.13 -12.24 -1.63
C VAL A 142 3.85 -12.77 -0.41
N ASP A 143 4.60 -13.86 -0.58
CA ASP A 143 5.51 -14.37 0.42
C ASP A 143 6.72 -13.43 0.54
N ILE A 144 6.82 -12.77 1.69
CA ILE A 144 7.90 -11.85 2.03
C ILE A 144 9.02 -12.54 2.82
N SER A 145 8.97 -13.87 2.94
CA SER A 145 10.04 -14.69 3.52
C SER A 145 11.17 -14.90 2.49
N LYS A 146 11.94 -15.97 2.63
CA LYS A 146 13.00 -16.36 1.67
C LYS A 146 12.48 -17.12 0.45
N LYS A 147 11.18 -17.44 0.40
CA LYS A 147 10.58 -18.20 -0.70
C LYS A 147 10.26 -17.33 -1.91
N HIS A 148 9.95 -16.04 -1.69
CA HIS A 148 9.77 -15.04 -2.74
C HIS A 148 8.69 -15.40 -3.77
N THR A 149 7.66 -16.14 -3.36
CA THR A 149 6.54 -16.55 -4.21
C THR A 149 5.40 -15.54 -4.15
N PHE A 150 4.61 -15.46 -5.21
CA PHE A 150 3.38 -14.69 -5.22
C PHE A 150 2.32 -15.44 -6.04
N GLU A 151 1.06 -15.22 -5.71
CA GLU A 151 -0.09 -15.75 -6.45
C GLU A 151 -1.26 -14.77 -6.37
N ILE A 152 -2.24 -14.94 -7.25
CA ILE A 152 -3.48 -14.18 -7.18
C ILE A 152 -4.30 -14.73 -6.01
N ALA A 153 -4.62 -13.86 -5.07
CA ALA A 153 -5.37 -14.19 -3.87
C ALA A 153 -6.87 -13.93 -4.05
N LEU A 154 -7.23 -12.76 -4.58
CA LEU A 154 -8.61 -12.36 -4.79
C LEU A 154 -8.77 -11.66 -6.14
N GLU A 155 -9.86 -11.98 -6.82
CA GLU A 155 -10.35 -11.33 -8.03
C GLU A 155 -11.85 -11.16 -7.91
N ASP A 156 -12.34 -9.99 -8.24
CA ASP A 156 -13.78 -9.70 -8.33
C ASP A 156 -14.00 -8.56 -9.32
N GLU A 157 -15.15 -8.52 -9.98
CA GLU A 157 -15.45 -7.46 -10.95
C GLU A 157 -15.38 -6.06 -10.31
N THR A 158 -15.75 -5.93 -9.04
CA THR A 158 -15.66 -4.67 -8.29
C THR A 158 -14.23 -4.17 -8.10
N MET A 159 -13.21 -5.00 -8.32
CA MET A 159 -11.79 -4.60 -8.26
C MET A 159 -11.31 -4.00 -9.58
N THR A 160 -12.04 -4.23 -10.68
CA THR A 160 -11.61 -3.83 -12.03
C THR A 160 -11.91 -2.37 -12.34
N VAL A 161 -11.16 -1.82 -13.29
CA VAL A 161 -11.38 -0.48 -13.86
C VAL A 161 -12.69 -0.51 -14.69
N PRO A 162 -13.67 0.36 -14.43
CA PRO A 162 -14.87 0.45 -15.27
C PRO A 162 -14.55 0.82 -16.70
N ALA A 163 -15.33 0.28 -17.64
CA ALA A 163 -15.21 0.65 -19.05
C ALA A 163 -15.41 2.17 -19.23
N GLY A 164 -14.51 2.81 -19.98
CA GLY A 164 -14.56 4.25 -20.23
C GLY A 164 -14.08 5.14 -19.09
N ALA A 165 -13.49 4.57 -18.02
CA ALA A 165 -12.89 5.37 -16.96
C ALA A 165 -11.75 6.27 -17.51
N PRO A 166 -11.61 7.51 -16.98
CA PRO A 166 -10.59 8.44 -17.46
C PRO A 166 -9.16 8.08 -17.01
N LEU A 167 -9.03 7.22 -16.00
CA LEU A 167 -7.75 6.74 -15.47
C LEU A 167 -7.79 5.22 -15.33
N THR A 168 -6.65 4.56 -15.50
CA THR A 168 -6.52 3.10 -15.34
C THR A 168 -6.24 2.74 -13.88
N ILE A 169 -7.18 3.07 -12.98
CA ILE A 169 -7.05 2.84 -11.53
C ILE A 169 -8.31 2.16 -10.98
N GLY A 170 -8.21 0.85 -10.78
CA GLY A 170 -9.21 -0.01 -10.19
C GLY A 170 -9.05 -0.08 -8.68
N ILE A 171 -8.94 -1.31 -8.15
CA ILE A 171 -8.68 -1.56 -6.73
C ILE A 171 -7.47 -0.75 -6.26
N ASN A 172 -7.54 -0.17 -5.06
CA ASN A 172 -6.49 0.71 -4.58
C ASN A 172 -6.06 0.38 -3.14
N GLY A 173 -6.54 1.12 -2.14
CA GLY A 173 -6.32 0.80 -0.73
C GLY A 173 -6.90 -0.55 -0.34
N ILE A 174 -6.22 -1.24 0.58
CA ILE A 174 -6.63 -2.55 1.12
C ILE A 174 -6.37 -2.62 2.63
N LYS A 175 -7.27 -3.27 3.37
CA LYS A 175 -7.13 -3.58 4.80
C LYS A 175 -7.66 -4.98 5.09
N VAL A 176 -7.02 -5.68 6.02
CA VAL A 176 -7.49 -6.97 6.54
C VAL A 176 -7.97 -6.75 7.96
N HIS A 177 -9.23 -7.09 8.24
CA HIS A 177 -9.81 -7.00 9.57
C HIS A 177 -10.25 -8.39 10.03
N ARG A 178 -9.82 -8.79 11.22
CA ARG A 178 -10.07 -10.11 11.79
C ARG A 178 -10.94 -9.98 13.03
N THR A 179 -12.08 -10.65 13.01
CA THR A 179 -12.95 -10.83 14.18
C THR A 179 -12.78 -12.27 14.70
N PRO A 180 -13.24 -12.60 15.92
CA PRO A 180 -13.18 -13.96 16.44
C PRO A 180 -13.89 -15.02 15.57
N SER A 181 -14.83 -14.61 14.72
CA SER A 181 -15.64 -15.51 13.89
C SER A 181 -15.39 -15.40 12.39
N GLN A 182 -14.76 -14.32 11.91
CA GLN A 182 -14.66 -14.03 10.48
C GLN A 182 -13.53 -13.05 10.17
N THR A 183 -12.80 -13.32 9.09
CA THR A 183 -11.86 -12.36 8.48
C THR A 183 -12.52 -11.68 7.28
N PHE A 184 -12.33 -10.37 7.16
CA PHE A 184 -12.76 -9.58 6.02
C PHE A 184 -11.58 -8.87 5.37
N VAL A 185 -11.58 -8.85 4.03
CA VAL A 185 -10.72 -7.95 3.25
C VAL A 185 -11.58 -6.77 2.82
N TYR A 186 -11.19 -5.58 3.25
CA TYR A 186 -11.77 -4.31 2.83
C TYR A 186 -10.89 -3.73 1.74
N TYR A 187 -11.49 -3.08 0.74
CA TYR A 187 -10.75 -2.39 -0.30
C TYR A 187 -11.55 -1.23 -0.90
N THR A 188 -10.83 -0.30 -1.51
CA THR A 188 -11.40 0.77 -2.34
C THR A 188 -11.20 0.44 -3.82
N THR A 189 -12.05 1.00 -4.66
CA THR A 189 -11.83 1.00 -6.11
C THR A 189 -11.99 2.43 -6.64
N THR A 190 -10.89 3.06 -7.04
CA THR A 190 -10.80 4.50 -7.30
C THR A 190 -11.77 4.94 -8.38
N MET A 191 -11.75 4.30 -9.56
CA MET A 191 -12.62 4.66 -10.68
C MET A 191 -14.05 4.09 -10.58
N ARG A 192 -14.33 3.20 -9.61
CA ARG A 192 -15.70 2.85 -9.21
C ARG A 192 -16.25 3.74 -8.10
N MET A 193 -15.41 4.64 -7.56
CA MET A 193 -15.78 5.60 -6.51
C MET A 193 -16.46 4.92 -5.31
N SER A 194 -15.96 3.76 -4.90
CA SER A 194 -16.64 2.89 -3.94
C SER A 194 -15.68 2.19 -2.98
N VAL A 195 -16.24 1.80 -1.82
CA VAL A 195 -15.57 1.01 -0.78
C VAL A 195 -16.32 -0.30 -0.66
N TYR A 196 -15.58 -1.40 -0.59
CA TYR A 196 -16.10 -2.76 -0.54
C TYR A 196 -15.51 -3.54 0.64
N ARG A 197 -16.18 -4.65 0.97
CA ARG A 197 -15.55 -5.75 1.73
C ARG A 197 -15.96 -7.10 1.18
N VAL A 198 -15.14 -8.11 1.44
CA VAL A 198 -15.43 -9.51 1.15
C VAL A 198 -15.02 -10.38 2.34
N PRO A 199 -15.88 -11.30 2.83
CA PRO A 199 -15.48 -12.29 3.82
C PRO A 199 -14.54 -13.30 3.17
N VAL A 200 -13.44 -13.63 3.87
CA VAL A 200 -12.44 -14.59 3.40
C VAL A 200 -12.20 -15.73 4.39
N SER A 201 -11.83 -16.91 3.90
CA SER A 201 -11.34 -18.02 4.71
C SER A 201 -9.93 -17.78 5.24
N ASP A 202 -9.43 -18.69 6.08
CA ASP A 202 -8.05 -18.67 6.59
C ASP A 202 -7.00 -18.92 5.48
N GLU A 203 -7.43 -19.50 4.37
CA GLU A 203 -6.65 -19.68 3.13
C GLU A 203 -6.81 -18.49 2.17
N LEU A 204 -7.36 -17.36 2.62
CA LEU A 204 -7.52 -16.13 1.84
C LEU A 204 -8.44 -16.28 0.61
N LYS A 205 -9.43 -17.16 0.69
CA LYS A 205 -10.42 -17.33 -0.39
C LYS A 205 -11.71 -16.60 -0.04
N ALA A 206 -12.34 -15.93 -1.00
CA ALA A 206 -13.68 -15.37 -0.80
C ALA A 206 -14.67 -16.50 -0.43
N ILE A 207 -15.41 -16.32 0.66
CA ILE A 207 -16.40 -17.30 1.15
C ILE A 207 -17.83 -16.75 1.20
N GLY A 208 -18.04 -15.59 0.58
CA GLY A 208 -19.31 -14.92 0.49
C GLY A 208 -19.26 -13.80 -0.54
N PRO A 209 -20.40 -13.14 -0.79
CA PRO A 209 -20.47 -12.06 -1.77
C PRO A 209 -19.65 -10.85 -1.32
N VAL A 210 -19.19 -10.07 -2.30
CA VAL A 210 -18.69 -8.71 -2.07
C VAL A 210 -19.83 -7.81 -1.62
N GLU A 211 -19.62 -7.06 -0.54
CA GLU A 211 -20.54 -6.05 -0.04
C GLU A 211 -20.03 -4.65 -0.42
N THR A 212 -20.91 -3.80 -0.97
CA THR A 212 -20.61 -2.38 -1.16
C THR A 212 -20.94 -1.62 0.13
N LEU A 213 -19.94 -1.00 0.73
CA LEU A 213 -20.08 -0.23 1.99
C LEU A 213 -20.35 1.24 1.73
N HIS A 214 -19.80 1.78 0.63
CA HIS A 214 -19.96 3.18 0.25
C HIS A 214 -19.79 3.34 -1.26
N SER A 215 -20.47 4.33 -1.84
CA SER A 215 -20.35 4.71 -3.25
C SER A 215 -20.49 6.22 -3.42
N GLY A 216 -19.95 6.74 -4.52
CA GLY A 216 -20.04 8.16 -4.88
C GLY A 216 -18.88 9.01 -4.37
N SER A 217 -17.75 8.42 -3.99
CA SER A 217 -16.54 9.15 -3.61
C SER A 217 -15.30 8.52 -4.20
N ILE A 218 -14.40 9.33 -4.76
CA ILE A 218 -13.06 8.87 -5.13
C ILE A 218 -12.31 8.64 -3.82
N VAL A 219 -11.94 7.39 -3.54
CA VAL A 219 -11.21 7.01 -2.33
C VAL A 219 -9.95 6.26 -2.75
N ASP A 220 -8.81 6.73 -2.24
CA ASP A 220 -7.52 6.10 -2.42
C ASP A 220 -7.30 5.08 -1.28
N ASP A 221 -6.89 5.57 -0.11
CA ASP A 221 -6.70 4.79 1.11
C ASP A 221 -7.75 5.08 2.19
N PHE A 222 -7.79 4.20 3.19
CA PHE A 222 -8.69 4.27 4.34
C PHE A 222 -8.13 3.49 5.54
N ILE A 223 -8.81 3.59 6.67
CA ILE A 223 -8.55 2.84 7.91
C ILE A 223 -9.81 2.09 8.31
N VAL A 224 -9.64 0.87 8.83
CA VAL A 224 -10.68 0.10 9.52
C VAL A 224 -10.28 0.02 10.98
N LEU A 225 -11.15 0.46 11.87
CA LEU A 225 -10.97 0.46 13.33
C LEU A 225 -11.49 -0.84 13.96
#